data_AF-A0A2M7I114-F1
#
_entry.id   AF-A0A2M7I114-F1
#
_cell.length_a   1.000
_cell.length_b   1.000
_cell.length_c   1.000
_cell.angle_alpha   90.00
_cell.angle_beta   90.00
_cell.angle_gamma   90.00
#
_symmetry.space_group_name_H-M   'P 1'
#
loop_
_entity.id
_entity.type
_entity.pdbx_description
1 polymer ?
#
loop_
_entity_poly.entity_id
_entity_poly.type
_entity_poly.pdbx_seq_one_letter_code
_entity_poly.pdbx_strand_id
1 'polypeptide(L)'
;FYKVEKTAAALEKAKAAMNARLNPEGIIIDSINYFGHKFERIGPQGIDDSYQHKIDETEVTKRAVDLERERVDTAVEQKRTVYNNLQGHVNRQNEEALGRKQQAILRGDSYFKIRELEAQRIKAVGEQEIIGLKKRIDALSGPGGEALLKLEIADALIKADPKFVVMDNQNGIAVQKLDANNLM
;
A
#
# COMPACT_ATOMS: atom_id res chain seq x y z
N PHE A 1 -1.04 50.01 26.24
CA PHE A 1 -1.65 51.17 26.93
C PHE A 1 -2.56 52.04 26.05
N TYR A 2 -2.54 51.88 24.71
CA TYR A 2 -3.40 52.61 23.78
C TYR A 2 -4.62 51.76 23.38
N LYS A 3 -5.83 52.32 23.44
CA LYS A 3 -7.05 51.66 22.94
C LYS A 3 -7.61 52.49 21.79
N VAL A 4 -7.48 51.97 20.57
CA VAL A 4 -7.90 52.65 19.33
C VAL A 4 -9.37 53.10 19.39
N GLU A 5 -10.23 52.26 19.96
CA GLU A 5 -11.66 52.56 20.15
C GLU A 5 -11.90 53.76 21.07
N LYS A 6 -11.12 53.87 22.16
CA LYS A 6 -11.24 54.99 23.11
C LYS A 6 -10.72 56.28 22.50
N THR A 7 -9.67 56.22 21.70
CA THR A 7 -9.16 57.39 20.99
C THR A 7 -10.09 57.86 19.89
N ALA A 8 -10.70 56.95 19.13
CA ALA A 8 -11.71 57.31 18.12
C ALA A 8 -12.92 58.00 18.78
N ALA A 9 -13.45 57.43 19.87
CA ALA A 9 -14.54 58.04 20.62
C ALA A 9 -14.18 59.41 21.23
N ALA A 10 -12.94 59.61 21.66
CA ALA A 10 -12.47 60.89 22.17
C ALA A 10 -12.33 61.94 21.05
N LEU A 11 -11.88 61.54 19.86
CA LEU A 11 -11.76 62.42 18.70
C LEU A 11 -13.12 62.89 18.19
N GLU A 12 -14.11 61.99 18.14
CA GLU A 12 -15.49 62.37 17.78
C GLU A 12 -16.09 63.37 18.77
N LYS A 13 -15.85 63.16 20.07
CA LYS A 13 -16.28 64.13 21.10
C LYS A 13 -15.58 65.49 20.94
N ALA A 14 -14.29 65.49 20.66
CA ALA A 14 -13.54 66.73 20.41
C ALA A 14 -14.06 67.47 19.17
N LYS A 15 -14.31 66.74 18.08
CA LYS A 15 -14.88 67.28 16.84
C LYS A 15 -16.25 67.91 17.09
N ALA A 16 -17.13 67.21 17.79
CA ALA A 16 -18.46 67.73 18.15
C ALA A 16 -18.37 69.01 19.00
N ALA A 17 -17.49 69.02 20.02
CA ALA A 17 -17.32 70.18 20.89
C ALA A 17 -16.70 71.39 20.17
N MET A 18 -15.74 71.16 19.26
CA MET A 18 -15.14 72.23 18.47
C MET A 18 -16.13 72.80 17.44
N ASN A 19 -16.87 71.94 16.74
CA ASN A 19 -17.92 72.38 15.82
C ASN A 19 -19.01 73.19 16.54
N ALA A 20 -19.44 72.77 17.74
CA ALA A 20 -20.41 73.52 18.52
C ALA A 20 -19.95 74.97 18.85
N ARG A 21 -18.64 75.21 18.98
CA ARG A 21 -18.08 76.55 19.28
C ARG A 21 -17.73 77.36 18.04
N LEU A 22 -17.33 76.71 16.96
CA LEU A 22 -16.76 77.36 15.77
C LEU A 22 -17.77 77.50 14.61
N ASN A 23 -18.87 76.75 14.64
CA ASN A 23 -19.94 76.88 13.65
C ASN A 23 -20.55 78.30 13.57
N PRO A 24 -20.76 79.05 14.68
CA PRO A 24 -21.24 80.43 14.60
C PRO A 24 -20.31 81.39 13.84
N GLU A 25 -19.01 81.08 13.82
CA GLU A 25 -17.97 81.82 13.09
C GLU A 25 -17.82 81.34 11.63
N GLY A 26 -18.69 80.41 11.18
CA GLY A 26 -18.65 79.85 9.84
C GLY A 26 -17.55 78.80 9.60
N ILE A 27 -16.88 78.31 10.66
CA ILE A 27 -15.80 77.33 10.56
C ILE A 27 -16.35 75.93 10.90
N ILE A 28 -16.22 74.99 9.96
CA ILE A 28 -16.62 73.59 10.13
C ILE A 28 -15.35 72.71 10.18
N ILE A 29 -15.20 71.96 11.26
CA ILE A 29 -14.16 70.95 11.43
C ILE A 29 -14.63 69.61 10.87
N ASP A 30 -13.97 69.18 9.80
CA ASP A 30 -14.23 67.91 9.13
C ASP A 30 -13.48 66.72 9.78
N SER A 31 -12.21 66.91 10.15
CA SER A 31 -11.41 65.85 10.79
C SER A 31 -10.40 66.39 11.80
N ILE A 32 -10.10 65.58 12.81
CA ILE A 32 -9.07 65.86 13.82
C ILE A 32 -8.01 64.75 13.73
N ASN A 33 -6.78 65.14 13.40
CA ASN A 33 -5.64 64.23 13.41
C ASN A 33 -4.98 64.23 14.78
N TYR A 34 -4.91 63.05 15.41
CA TYR A 34 -4.22 62.85 16.67
C TYR A 34 -2.82 62.29 16.43
N PHE A 35 -1.80 63.12 16.65
CA PHE A 35 -0.38 62.73 16.46
C PHE A 35 0.23 61.97 17.64
N GLY A 36 -0.58 61.66 18.65
CA GLY A 36 -0.14 60.99 19.87
C GLY A 36 0.04 61.93 21.05
N HIS A 37 0.39 61.36 22.19
CA HIS A 37 0.71 62.08 23.42
C HIS A 37 1.86 61.38 24.10
N LYS A 38 2.66 62.16 24.83
CA LYS A 38 3.69 61.66 25.72
C LYS A 38 3.32 62.00 27.15
N PHE A 39 3.64 61.10 28.07
CA PHE A 39 3.44 61.33 29.50
C PHE A 39 4.66 62.00 30.11
N GLU A 40 4.80 63.30 29.84
CA GLU A 40 5.87 64.16 30.37
C GLU A 40 5.31 65.10 31.43
N ARG A 41 6.09 65.38 32.48
CA ARG A 41 5.75 66.35 33.53
C ARG A 41 6.82 67.44 33.57
N ILE A 42 6.40 68.70 33.63
CA ILE A 42 7.32 69.82 33.81
C ILE A 42 7.49 70.05 35.31
N GLY A 43 8.69 69.80 35.82
CA GLY A 43 9.06 70.02 37.22
C GLY A 43 10.01 71.22 37.40
N PRO A 44 10.33 71.58 38.65
CA PRO A 44 11.27 72.67 38.97
C PRO A 44 12.68 72.48 38.40
N GLN A 45 13.06 71.24 38.04
CA GLN A 45 14.39 70.85 37.58
C GLN A 45 14.43 70.43 36.08
N GLY A 46 13.32 70.58 35.34
CA GLY A 46 13.23 70.20 33.92
C GLY A 46 12.05 69.30 33.59
N ILE A 47 12.14 68.58 32.45
CA ILE A 47 11.13 67.63 31.98
C ILE A 47 11.40 66.26 32.62
N ASP A 48 10.42 65.71 33.33
CA ASP A 48 10.40 64.35 33.85
C ASP A 48 9.56 63.46 32.92
N ASP A 49 10.23 62.53 32.23
CA ASP A 49 9.67 61.56 31.29
C ASP A 49 9.68 60.11 31.83
N SER A 50 9.97 59.93 33.13
CA SER A 50 10.14 58.61 33.76
C SER A 50 8.95 57.67 33.58
N TYR A 51 7.74 58.22 33.47
CA TYR A 51 6.52 57.46 33.18
C TYR A 51 6.46 56.97 31.73
N GLN A 52 6.80 57.83 30.77
CA GLN A 52 6.84 57.45 29.36
C GLN A 52 7.89 56.36 29.14
N HIS A 53 9.08 56.51 29.73
CA HIS A 53 10.13 55.50 29.66
C HIS A 53 9.67 54.12 30.15
N LYS A 54 9.01 54.05 31.31
CA LYS A 54 8.47 52.78 31.85
C LYS A 54 7.40 52.16 30.95
N ILE A 55 6.55 52.98 30.34
CA ILE A 55 5.53 52.51 29.38
C ILE A 55 6.23 51.90 28.17
N ASP A 56 7.21 52.59 27.62
CA ASP A 56 7.94 52.14 26.42
C ASP A 56 8.71 50.84 26.72
N GLU A 57 9.40 50.77 27.87
CA GLU A 57 10.08 49.57 28.33
C GLU A 57 9.10 48.39 28.47
N THR A 58 7.96 48.60 29.13
CA THR A 58 6.93 47.56 29.31
C THR A 58 6.37 47.07 27.97
N GLU A 59 6.11 47.97 27.02
CA GLU A 59 5.60 47.61 25.69
C GLU A 59 6.66 46.85 24.88
N VAL A 60 7.94 47.22 24.97
CA VAL A 60 9.05 46.46 24.35
C VAL A 60 9.16 45.07 24.95
N THR A 61 9.15 44.95 26.29
CA THR A 61 9.19 43.64 26.96
C THR A 61 7.99 42.79 26.57
N LYS A 62 6.79 43.37 26.52
CA LYS A 62 5.59 42.65 26.14
C LYS A 62 5.68 42.13 24.70
N ARG A 63 6.12 42.95 23.74
CA ARG A 63 6.34 42.51 22.35
C ARG A 63 7.36 41.39 22.27
N ALA A 64 8.45 41.47 23.05
CA ALA A 64 9.44 40.40 23.10
C ALA A 64 8.85 39.09 23.63
N VAL A 65 8.05 39.15 24.70
CA VAL A 65 7.36 37.98 25.26
C VAL A 65 6.37 37.38 24.26
N ASP A 66 5.58 38.22 23.59
CA ASP A 66 4.60 37.77 22.60
C ASP A 66 5.31 37.10 21.41
N LEU A 67 6.43 37.66 20.93
CA LEU A 67 7.25 37.05 19.88
C LEU A 67 7.85 35.71 20.32
N GLU A 68 8.35 35.61 21.54
CA GLU A 68 8.89 34.34 22.06
C GLU A 68 7.79 33.28 22.22
N ARG A 69 6.58 33.67 22.63
CA ARG A 69 5.42 32.75 22.65
C ARG A 69 5.10 32.23 21.26
N GLU A 70 5.00 33.11 20.27
CA GLU A 70 4.75 32.72 18.88
C GLU A 70 5.85 31.79 18.34
N ARG A 71 7.12 32.05 18.68
CA ARG A 71 8.24 31.17 18.32
C ARG A 71 8.11 29.79 18.96
N VAL A 72 7.76 29.72 20.24
CA VAL A 72 7.54 28.46 20.96
C VAL A 72 6.38 27.69 20.34
N ASP A 73 5.24 28.35 20.09
CA ASP A 73 4.06 27.72 19.49
C ASP A 73 4.38 27.18 18.09
N THR A 74 5.10 27.96 17.27
CA THR A 74 5.56 27.53 15.95
C THR A 74 6.47 26.29 16.06
N ALA A 75 7.41 26.28 17.00
CA ALA A 75 8.31 25.15 17.21
C ALA A 75 7.55 23.89 17.68
N VAL A 76 6.52 24.05 18.51
CA VAL A 76 5.66 22.95 18.97
C VAL A 76 4.89 22.36 17.79
N GLU A 77 4.26 23.18 16.95
CA GLU A 77 3.50 22.72 15.79
C GLU A 77 4.38 22.07 14.72
N GLN A 78 5.58 22.61 14.49
CA GLN A 78 6.58 21.98 13.62
C GLN A 78 6.97 20.58 14.14
N LYS A 79 7.30 20.46 15.43
CA LYS A 79 7.64 19.16 16.04
C LYS A 79 6.48 18.18 15.99
N ARG A 80 5.25 18.65 16.20
CA ARG A 80 4.04 17.84 16.09
C ARG A 80 3.85 17.30 14.67
N THR A 81 4.07 18.15 13.66
CA THR A 81 4.01 17.76 12.25
C THR A 81 5.06 16.70 11.92
N VAL A 82 6.31 16.91 12.36
CA VAL A 82 7.40 15.94 12.18
C VAL A 82 7.07 14.61 12.84
N TYR A 83 6.56 14.63 14.08
CA TYR A 83 6.16 13.43 14.80
C TYR A 83 5.05 12.65 14.04
N ASN A 84 3.99 13.34 13.61
CA ASN A 84 2.90 12.71 12.87
C ASN A 84 3.39 12.09 11.54
N ASN A 85 4.28 12.77 10.83
CA ASN A 85 4.86 12.28 9.59
C ASN A 85 5.71 11.01 9.82
N LEU A 86 6.54 11.01 10.86
CA LEU A 86 7.34 9.84 11.25
C LEU A 86 6.46 8.67 11.66
N GLN A 87 5.43 8.92 12.48
CA GLN A 87 4.46 7.88 12.86
C GLN A 87 3.76 7.30 11.63
N GLY A 88 3.33 8.14 10.69
CA GLY A 88 2.74 7.69 9.42
C GLY A 88 3.72 6.90 8.55
N HIS A 89 5.01 7.23 8.57
CA HIS A 89 6.03 6.46 7.87
C HIS A 89 6.24 5.07 8.49
N VAL A 90 6.38 4.99 9.81
CA VAL A 90 6.52 3.71 10.54
C VAL A 90 5.29 2.83 10.32
N ASN A 91 4.09 3.39 10.39
CA ASN A 91 2.85 2.64 10.14
C ASN A 91 2.83 2.05 8.73
N ARG A 92 3.21 2.84 7.70
CA ARG A 92 3.31 2.33 6.33
C ARG A 92 4.33 1.21 6.21
N GLN A 93 5.51 1.36 6.80
CA GLN A 93 6.54 0.32 6.77
C GLN A 93 6.08 -0.98 7.44
N ASN A 94 5.37 -0.88 8.58
CA ASN A 94 4.80 -2.03 9.25
C ASN A 94 3.73 -2.72 8.41
N GLU A 95 2.79 -1.97 7.84
CA GLU A 95 1.74 -2.52 6.97
C GLU A 95 2.31 -3.15 5.71
N GLU A 96 3.32 -2.53 5.08
CA GLU A 96 4.01 -3.13 3.93
C GLU A 96 4.72 -4.43 4.31
N ALA A 97 5.40 -4.48 5.46
CA ALA A 97 6.06 -5.68 5.94
C ALA A 97 5.07 -6.80 6.26
N LEU A 98 3.95 -6.46 6.93
CA LEU A 98 2.85 -7.38 7.21
C LEU A 98 2.22 -7.91 5.92
N GLY A 99 1.94 -7.03 4.96
CA GLY A 99 1.40 -7.41 3.66
C GLY A 99 2.34 -8.35 2.91
N ARG A 100 3.65 -8.09 2.87
CA ARG A 100 4.64 -8.99 2.26
C ARG A 100 4.67 -10.35 2.95
N LYS A 101 4.64 -10.39 4.28
CA LYS A 101 4.59 -11.63 5.06
C LYS A 101 3.34 -12.44 4.73
N GLN A 102 2.16 -11.81 4.73
CA GLN A 102 0.90 -12.49 4.41
C GLN A 102 0.88 -13.02 2.98
N GLN A 103 1.38 -12.24 2.01
CA GLN A 103 1.52 -12.71 0.63
C GLN A 103 2.46 -13.91 0.53
N ALA A 104 3.58 -13.91 1.26
CA ALA A 104 4.51 -15.03 1.27
C ALA A 104 3.86 -16.31 1.83
N ILE A 105 3.10 -16.18 2.93
CA ILE A 105 2.35 -17.30 3.53
C ILE A 105 1.31 -17.82 2.54
N LEU A 106 0.47 -16.95 1.99
CA LEU A 106 -0.55 -17.35 1.01
C LEU A 106 0.05 -18.05 -0.21
N ARG A 107 1.19 -17.56 -0.73
CA ARG A 107 1.90 -18.22 -1.84
C ARG A 107 2.44 -19.59 -1.44
N GLY A 108 3.02 -19.71 -0.25
CA GLY A 108 3.50 -20.99 0.27
C GLY A 108 2.36 -22.01 0.44
N ASP A 109 1.28 -21.60 1.09
CA ASP A 109 0.12 -22.45 1.36
C ASP A 109 -0.58 -22.89 0.07
N SER A 110 -0.77 -21.96 -0.86
CA SER A 110 -1.36 -22.26 -2.18
C SER A 110 -0.47 -23.20 -3.00
N TYR A 111 0.84 -22.99 -3.02
CA TYR A 111 1.77 -23.88 -3.70
C TYR A 111 1.73 -25.29 -3.10
N PHE A 112 1.81 -25.39 -1.77
CA PHE A 112 1.71 -26.66 -1.06
C PHE A 112 0.39 -27.38 -1.39
N LYS A 113 -0.73 -26.64 -1.35
CA LYS A 113 -2.04 -27.22 -1.63
C LYS A 113 -2.18 -27.72 -3.06
N ILE A 114 -1.65 -26.97 -4.04
CA ILE A 114 -1.63 -27.39 -5.44
C ILE A 114 -0.84 -28.70 -5.60
N ARG A 115 0.34 -28.79 -5.00
CA ARG A 115 1.17 -30.00 -5.06
C ARG A 115 0.53 -31.19 -4.36
N GLU A 116 -0.14 -30.96 -3.23
CA GLU A 116 -0.89 -31.99 -2.53
C GLU A 116 -2.02 -32.55 -3.41
N LEU A 117 -2.82 -31.67 -4.04
CA LEU A 117 -3.91 -32.07 -4.93
C LEU A 117 -3.40 -32.79 -6.19
N GLU A 118 -2.27 -32.34 -6.75
CA GLU A 118 -1.62 -32.99 -7.88
C GLU A 118 -1.16 -34.41 -7.52
N ALA A 119 -0.50 -34.58 -6.37
CA ALA A 119 -0.07 -35.89 -5.88
C ALA A 119 -1.26 -36.83 -5.63
N GLN A 120 -2.34 -36.32 -5.02
CA GLN A 120 -3.57 -37.08 -4.81
C GLN A 120 -4.20 -37.52 -6.14
N ARG A 121 -4.24 -36.63 -7.15
CA ARG A 121 -4.72 -36.96 -8.49
C ARG A 121 -3.85 -38.04 -9.14
N ILE A 122 -2.52 -37.90 -9.12
CA ILE A 122 -1.60 -38.89 -9.70
C ILE A 122 -1.80 -40.26 -9.05
N LYS A 123 -1.91 -40.30 -7.73
CA LYS A 123 -2.17 -41.55 -7.00
C LYS A 123 -3.50 -42.18 -7.42
N ALA A 124 -4.57 -41.39 -7.47
CA ALA A 124 -5.89 -41.87 -7.88
C ALA A 124 -5.91 -42.38 -9.33
N VAL A 125 -5.26 -41.67 -10.27
CA VAL A 125 -5.15 -42.12 -11.67
C VAL A 125 -4.34 -43.40 -11.76
N GLY A 126 -3.19 -43.48 -11.09
CA GLY A 126 -2.35 -44.68 -11.07
C GLY A 126 -3.08 -45.90 -10.49
N GLU A 127 -3.87 -45.74 -9.42
CA GLU A 127 -4.72 -46.79 -8.87
C GLU A 127 -5.76 -47.28 -9.90
N GLN A 128 -6.42 -46.36 -10.62
CA GLN A 128 -7.39 -46.72 -11.66
C GLN A 128 -6.73 -47.38 -12.88
N GLU A 129 -5.54 -46.94 -13.29
CA GLU A 129 -4.78 -47.56 -14.38
C GLU A 129 -4.37 -48.98 -14.03
N ILE A 130 -3.91 -49.23 -12.79
CA ILE A 130 -3.57 -50.58 -12.32
C ILE A 130 -4.82 -51.48 -12.34
N ILE A 131 -5.98 -50.98 -11.88
CA ILE A 131 -7.24 -51.74 -11.94
C ILE A 131 -7.62 -52.02 -13.39
N GLY A 132 -7.49 -51.05 -14.29
CA GLY A 132 -7.77 -51.21 -15.72
C GLY A 132 -6.83 -52.22 -16.39
N LEU A 133 -5.53 -52.17 -16.09
CA LEU A 133 -4.54 -53.12 -16.59
C LEU A 133 -4.81 -54.53 -16.08
N LYS A 134 -5.10 -54.70 -14.78
CA LYS A 134 -5.48 -56.01 -14.23
C LYS A 134 -6.69 -56.60 -14.96
N LYS A 135 -7.75 -55.81 -15.16
CA LYS A 135 -8.94 -56.24 -15.92
C LYS A 135 -8.61 -56.62 -17.36
N ARG A 136 -7.69 -55.90 -18.03
CA ARG A 136 -7.23 -56.25 -19.39
C ARG A 136 -6.42 -57.54 -19.41
N ILE A 137 -5.53 -57.73 -18.44
CA ILE A 137 -4.77 -58.97 -18.28
C ILE A 137 -5.73 -60.14 -18.05
N ASP A 138 -6.68 -60.00 -17.13
CA ASP A 138 -7.69 -61.03 -16.86
C ASP A 138 -8.53 -61.36 -18.12
N ALA A 139 -8.90 -60.35 -18.91
CA ALA A 139 -9.62 -60.55 -20.18
C ALA A 139 -8.76 -61.25 -21.26
N LEU A 140 -7.46 -60.94 -21.32
CA LEU A 140 -6.51 -61.59 -22.24
C LEU A 140 -6.12 -63.00 -21.80
N SER A 141 -6.15 -63.30 -20.49
CA SER A 141 -5.91 -64.64 -19.95
C SER A 141 -7.15 -65.55 -19.99
N GLY A 142 -8.34 -65.00 -20.29
CA GLY A 142 -9.57 -65.77 -20.48
C GLY A 142 -9.69 -66.37 -21.89
N PRO A 143 -10.71 -67.22 -22.14
CA PRO A 143 -10.91 -67.93 -23.41
C PRO A 143 -11.07 -67.02 -24.65
N GLY A 144 -11.41 -65.74 -24.46
CA GLY A 144 -11.45 -64.74 -25.55
C GLY A 144 -10.08 -64.19 -25.96
N GLY A 145 -9.08 -64.20 -25.07
CA GLY A 145 -7.73 -63.71 -25.37
C GLY A 145 -6.90 -64.68 -26.21
N GLU A 146 -7.07 -65.99 -26.01
CA GLU A 146 -6.50 -67.01 -26.91
C GLU A 146 -7.06 -66.87 -28.34
N ALA A 147 -8.34 -66.55 -28.49
CA ALA A 147 -8.97 -66.35 -29.80
C ALA A 147 -8.42 -65.10 -30.50
N LEU A 148 -8.21 -64.01 -29.77
CA LEU A 148 -7.57 -62.79 -30.28
C LEU A 148 -6.12 -63.03 -30.68
N LEU A 149 -5.33 -63.73 -29.86
CA LEU A 149 -3.95 -64.08 -30.17
C LEU A 149 -3.86 -64.95 -31.43
N LYS A 150 -4.75 -65.94 -31.57
CA LYS A 150 -4.83 -66.78 -32.78
C LYS A 150 -5.18 -65.95 -34.02
N LEU A 151 -6.08 -64.98 -33.91
CA LEU A 151 -6.44 -64.09 -35.01
C LEU A 151 -5.26 -63.17 -35.40
N GLU A 152 -4.52 -62.64 -34.42
CA GLU A 152 -3.39 -61.75 -34.64
C GLU A 152 -2.18 -62.50 -35.25
N ILE A 153 -1.93 -63.74 -34.83
CA ILE A 153 -0.97 -64.65 -35.48
C ILE A 153 -1.41 -64.95 -36.92
N ALA A 154 -2.70 -65.21 -37.15
CA ALA A 154 -3.24 -65.46 -38.48
C ALA A 154 -3.07 -64.23 -39.40
N ASP A 155 -3.40 -63.03 -38.92
CA ASP A 155 -3.23 -61.77 -39.67
C ASP A 155 -1.75 -61.45 -39.95
N ALA A 156 -0.87 -61.72 -39.00
CA ALA A 156 0.57 -61.56 -39.17
C ALA A 156 1.14 -62.53 -40.21
N LEU A 157 0.68 -63.79 -40.21
CA LEU A 157 1.04 -64.80 -41.20
C LEU A 157 0.52 -64.43 -42.60
N ILE A 158 -0.71 -63.93 -42.71
CA ILE A 158 -1.29 -63.48 -43.99
C ILE A 158 -0.51 -62.28 -44.54
N LYS A 159 -0.14 -61.30 -43.69
CA LYS A 159 0.66 -60.14 -44.12
C LYS A 159 2.09 -60.47 -44.49
N ALA A 160 2.69 -61.47 -43.84
CA ALA A 160 4.07 -61.87 -44.10
C ALA A 160 4.24 -62.73 -45.36
N ASP A 161 3.14 -63.22 -45.95
CA ASP A 161 3.07 -64.09 -47.14
C ASP A 161 4.22 -65.13 -47.24
N PRO A 162 4.46 -65.93 -46.19
CA PRO A 162 5.59 -66.85 -46.19
C PRO A 162 5.33 -68.03 -47.13
N LYS A 163 6.30 -68.33 -48.00
CA LYS A 163 6.19 -69.42 -48.99
C LYS A 163 6.15 -70.83 -48.39
N PHE A 164 6.56 -71.01 -47.13
CA PHE A 164 6.44 -72.27 -46.40
C PHE A 164 6.16 -72.03 -44.92
N VAL A 165 5.20 -72.77 -44.37
CA VAL A 165 4.87 -72.82 -42.94
C VAL A 165 5.13 -74.25 -42.47
N VAL A 166 6.10 -74.44 -41.59
CA VAL A 166 6.37 -75.75 -40.97
C VAL A 166 5.66 -75.78 -39.62
N MET A 167 4.65 -76.63 -39.49
CA MET A 167 3.94 -76.88 -38.24
C MET A 167 4.48 -78.18 -37.63
N ASP A 168 5.12 -78.10 -36.46
CA ASP A 168 5.48 -79.27 -35.68
C ASP A 168 4.25 -79.77 -34.90
N ASN A 169 3.88 -81.02 -35.12
CA ASN A 169 2.58 -81.55 -34.72
C ASN A 169 2.57 -82.14 -33.30
N GLN A 170 3.43 -81.64 -32.40
CA GLN A 170 3.41 -82.01 -30.99
C GLN A 170 3.53 -80.76 -30.09
N ASN A 171 2.36 -80.20 -29.75
CA ASN A 171 2.13 -79.28 -28.62
C ASN A 171 2.87 -77.93 -28.59
N GLY A 172 2.83 -77.17 -29.68
CA GLY A 172 3.09 -75.73 -29.65
C GLY A 172 3.66 -75.19 -30.95
N ILE A 173 3.19 -74.01 -31.37
CA ILE A 173 3.69 -73.35 -32.58
C ILE A 173 5.08 -72.79 -32.28
N ALA A 174 6.13 -73.56 -32.56
CA ALA A 174 7.50 -73.08 -32.60
C ALA A 174 7.85 -72.65 -34.03
N VAL A 175 7.78 -71.35 -34.32
CA VAL A 175 8.17 -70.81 -35.64
C VAL A 175 9.69 -70.67 -35.68
N GLN A 176 10.39 -71.57 -36.37
CA GLN A 176 11.80 -71.39 -36.70
C GLN A 176 11.94 -70.91 -38.15
N LYS A 177 12.57 -69.74 -38.35
CA LYS A 177 13.00 -69.27 -39.67
C LYS A 177 14.22 -70.08 -40.11
N LEU A 178 14.11 -70.82 -41.19
CA LEU A 178 15.25 -71.39 -41.90
C LEU A 178 15.47 -70.59 -43.18
N ASP A 179 16.59 -69.88 -43.23
CA ASP A 179 16.97 -69.02 -44.35
C ASP A 179 17.58 -69.90 -45.47
N ALA A 180 16.84 -70.05 -46.56
CA ALA A 180 17.20 -70.93 -47.68
C ALA A 180 18.23 -70.29 -48.64
N ASN A 181 19.10 -69.42 -48.13
CA ASN A 181 20.23 -68.83 -48.86
C ASN A 181 21.59 -69.43 -48.46
N ASN A 182 21.60 -70.49 -47.64
CA ASN A 182 22.81 -71.20 -47.19
C ASN A 182 22.92 -72.63 -47.77
N LEU A 183 22.18 -72.95 -48.83
CA LEU A 183 22.16 -74.28 -49.46
C LEU A 183 22.50 -74.28 -50.97
N MET A 184 23.18 -73.23 -51.46
CA MET A 184 23.92 -73.27 -52.72
C MET A 184 25.26 -72.56 -52.58
#